data_AF-A0A2N0NLR9-F1
#
_entry.id   AF-A0A2N0NLR9-F1
#
_cell.length_a   1.000
_cell.length_b   1.000
_cell.length_c   1.000
_cell.angle_alpha   90.00
_cell.angle_beta   90.00
_cell.angle_gamma   90.00
#
_symmetry.space_group_name_H-M   'P 1'
#
loop_
_entity.id
_entity.type
_entity.pdbx_description
1 polymer ?
#
loop_
_entity_poly.entity_id
_entity_poly.type
_entity_poly.pdbx_seq_one_letter_code
_entity_poly.pdbx_strand_id
1 'polypeptide(L)'
;MLKESNYLLWSSIRTIMWQKNLDVSLIKVPAHADDPLNNHVDVLAKAAHTDSHLSSHPSLKLLASCILQFNFLPVDMNIRKFIRDIFDAKCLLTLAVLPRFNSSSSISDIDWACTKFCLNNNKQFVSHQNGRSEFCGFRIKLILDMLPTLTTLQRRKPHLYNPSWLCPQCNSSPETLNHLWTCPYILPEF
;
A
#
# COMPACT_ATOMS: atom_id res chain seq x y z
N MET A 1 17.80 6.57 -13.29
CA MET A 1 16.47 6.75 -13.90
C MET A 1 15.33 6.01 -13.17
N LEU A 2 15.26 4.68 -13.14
CA LEU A 2 14.06 3.96 -12.61
C LEU A 2 13.71 4.21 -11.13
N LYS A 3 14.68 4.64 -10.32
CA LYS A 3 14.50 4.96 -8.89
C LYS A 3 14.46 6.47 -8.61
N GLU A 4 14.76 7.30 -9.60
CA GLU A 4 14.83 8.75 -9.45
C GLU A 4 13.45 9.36 -9.63
N SER A 5 13.07 10.26 -8.72
CA SER A 5 11.95 11.17 -8.95
C SER A 5 12.35 12.27 -9.93
N ASN A 6 11.38 12.88 -10.60
CA ASN A 6 11.63 13.98 -11.54
C ASN A 6 12.60 13.59 -12.67
N TYR A 7 12.61 12.32 -13.11
CA TYR A 7 13.57 11.87 -14.12
C TYR A 7 13.36 12.57 -15.46
N LEU A 8 12.15 13.07 -15.74
CA LEU A 8 11.87 13.86 -16.95
C LEU A 8 12.58 15.21 -16.90
N LEU A 9 12.61 15.85 -15.72
CA LEU A 9 13.37 17.08 -15.51
C LEU A 9 14.88 16.82 -15.69
N TRP A 10 15.40 15.76 -15.06
CA TRP A 10 16.81 15.39 -15.20
C TRP A 10 17.20 15.04 -16.63
N SER A 11 16.33 14.31 -17.35
CA SER A 11 16.54 14.00 -18.76
C SER A 11 16.58 15.29 -19.58
N SER A 12 15.67 16.22 -19.32
CA SER A 12 15.60 17.49 -20.04
C SER A 12 16.84 18.36 -19.80
N ILE A 13 17.31 18.44 -18.55
CA ILE A 13 18.57 19.14 -18.21
C ILE A 13 19.74 18.54 -19.00
N ARG A 14 19.90 17.21 -18.99
CA ARG A 14 20.98 16.53 -19.72
C ARG A 14 20.88 16.76 -21.23
N THR A 15 19.68 16.72 -21.79
CA THR A 15 19.46 16.97 -23.21
C THR A 15 19.82 18.41 -23.58
N ILE A 16 19.45 19.39 -22.75
CA ILE A 16 19.82 20.80 -22.97
C ILE A 16 21.34 20.98 -22.89
N MET A 17 21.99 20.43 -21.86
CA MET A 17 23.45 20.49 -21.70
C MET A 17 24.16 19.91 -22.93
N TRP A 18 23.70 18.76 -23.42
CA TRP A 18 24.24 18.12 -24.62
C TRP A 18 24.02 18.96 -25.88
N GLN A 19 22.78 19.39 -26.15
CA GLN A 19 22.43 20.15 -27.35
C GLN A 19 23.14 21.51 -27.44
N LYS A 20 23.41 22.13 -26.30
CA LYS A 20 24.06 23.44 -26.20
C LYS A 20 25.56 23.35 -25.95
N ASN A 21 26.13 22.14 -25.88
CA ASN A 21 27.54 21.90 -25.56
C ASN A 21 28.00 22.68 -24.32
N LEU A 22 27.20 22.62 -23.25
CA LEU A 22 27.46 23.35 -22.01
C LEU A 22 28.32 22.51 -21.08
N ASP A 23 29.39 23.13 -20.57
CA ASP A 23 30.10 22.64 -19.38
C ASP A 23 29.52 23.32 -18.14
N VAL A 24 29.03 22.54 -17.18
CA VAL A 24 28.24 23.04 -16.04
C VAL A 24 28.84 22.57 -14.73
N SER A 25 29.28 23.53 -13.91
CA SER A 25 29.69 23.31 -12.52
C SER A 25 28.54 23.59 -11.55
N LEU A 26 28.24 22.65 -10.66
CA LEU A 26 27.23 22.84 -9.61
C LEU A 26 27.88 23.39 -8.33
N ILE A 27 27.53 24.61 -7.95
CA ILE A 27 28.00 25.26 -6.72
C ILE A 27 26.83 25.39 -5.76
N LYS A 28 26.96 24.82 -4.56
CA LYS A 28 25.95 24.95 -3.52
C LYS A 28 26.20 26.23 -2.72
N VAL A 29 25.21 27.13 -2.70
CA VAL A 29 25.22 28.35 -1.88
C VAL A 29 24.25 28.18 -0.71
N PRO A 30 24.59 28.61 0.52
CA PRO A 30 23.64 28.61 1.63
C PRO A 30 22.44 29.51 1.37
N ALA A 31 21.24 29.04 1.71
CA ALA A 31 20.04 29.87 1.64
C ALA A 31 20.15 31.04 2.63
N HIS A 32 19.67 32.23 2.23
CA HIS A 32 19.70 33.45 3.03
C HIS A 32 21.11 33.89 3.48
N ALA A 33 22.16 33.42 2.82
CA ALA A 33 23.44 34.11 2.85
C ALA A 33 23.31 35.45 2.10
N ASP A 34 24.17 36.42 2.43
CA ASP A 34 24.26 37.70 1.74
C ASP A 34 24.89 37.58 0.34
N ASP A 35 24.57 36.52 -0.41
CA ASP A 35 24.93 36.39 -1.83
C ASP A 35 23.93 37.18 -2.70
N PRO A 36 24.35 38.27 -3.36
CA PRO A 36 23.44 39.15 -4.07
C PRO A 36 22.71 38.47 -5.24
N LEU A 37 23.37 37.53 -5.93
CA LEU A 37 22.82 36.87 -7.12
C LEU A 37 21.78 35.83 -6.72
N ASN A 38 22.07 35.02 -5.69
CA ASN A 38 21.11 34.05 -5.17
C ASN A 38 19.87 34.74 -4.59
N ASN A 39 20.05 35.85 -3.86
CA ASN A 39 18.93 36.64 -3.32
C ASN A 39 18.09 37.26 -4.45
N HIS A 40 18.72 37.72 -5.53
CA HIS A 40 18.00 38.22 -6.70
C HIS A 40 17.16 37.13 -7.37
N VAL A 41 17.72 35.93 -7.57
CA VAL A 41 16.99 34.78 -8.16
C VAL A 41 15.83 34.34 -7.27
N ASP A 42 15.98 34.34 -5.95
CA ASP A 42 14.90 34.01 -5.01
C ASP A 42 13.72 35.00 -5.10
N VAL A 43 14.01 36.31 -5.21
CA VAL A 43 12.98 37.35 -5.43
C VAL A 43 12.24 37.11 -6.74
N LEU A 44 12.95 36.82 -7.83
CA LEU A 44 12.35 36.53 -9.13
C LEU A 44 11.47 35.27 -9.09
N ALA A 45 11.94 34.19 -8.45
CA ALA A 45 11.19 32.95 -8.32
C ALA A 45 9.89 33.14 -7.52
N LYS A 46 9.93 33.95 -6.44
CA LYS A 46 8.74 34.31 -5.65
C LYS A 46 7.75 35.14 -6.45
N ALA A 47 8.22 36.12 -7.21
CA ALA A 47 7.35 36.94 -8.05
C ALA A 47 6.66 36.08 -9.14
N ALA A 48 7.39 35.16 -9.77
CA ALA A 48 6.85 34.25 -10.78
C ALA A 48 5.84 33.25 -10.20
N HIS A 49 5.97 32.86 -8.92
CA HIS A 49 5.00 31.96 -8.27
C HIS A 49 3.60 32.58 -8.14
N THR A 50 3.53 33.90 -7.95
CA THR A 50 2.28 34.65 -7.86
C THR A 50 1.68 35.05 -9.21
N ASP A 51 2.40 34.78 -10.31
CA ASP A 51 1.99 35.14 -11.65
C ASP A 51 1.05 34.08 -12.25
N SER A 52 -0.18 34.48 -12.56
CA SER A 52 -1.20 33.62 -13.18
C SER A 52 -0.93 33.29 -14.65
N HIS A 53 0.01 33.98 -15.29
CA HIS A 53 0.30 33.84 -16.72
C HIS A 53 1.35 32.78 -17.07
N LEU A 54 1.99 32.14 -16.07
CA LEU A 54 3.04 31.16 -16.34
C LEU A 54 2.47 29.79 -16.73
N SER A 55 1.81 29.73 -17.89
CA SER A 55 1.54 28.49 -18.60
C SER A 55 2.77 28.11 -19.41
N SER A 56 3.76 27.52 -18.75
CA SER A 56 4.71 26.68 -19.46
C SER A 56 5.07 25.52 -18.55
N HIS A 57 4.34 24.41 -18.69
CA HIS A 57 5.07 23.16 -18.68
C HIS A 57 6.05 23.30 -19.86
N PRO A 58 7.37 23.35 -19.62
CA PRO A 58 8.29 23.10 -20.72
C PRO A 58 7.82 21.79 -21.32
N SER A 59 7.89 21.64 -22.63
CA SER A 59 7.62 20.37 -23.29
C SER A 59 8.73 19.37 -22.93
N LEU A 60 8.87 19.03 -21.65
CA LEU A 60 9.68 17.96 -21.07
C LEU A 60 9.38 16.63 -21.78
N LYS A 61 8.16 16.52 -22.34
CA LYS A 61 7.74 15.43 -23.23
C LYS A 61 8.65 15.23 -24.46
N LEU A 62 9.31 16.27 -24.96
CA LEU A 62 10.06 16.23 -26.22
C LEU A 62 11.52 15.80 -26.06
N LEU A 63 12.07 15.80 -24.84
CA LEU A 63 13.51 15.66 -24.61
C LEU A 63 13.93 14.33 -23.96
N ALA A 64 12.98 13.51 -23.52
CA ALA A 64 13.24 12.18 -22.97
C ALA A 64 12.95 11.10 -24.03
N SER A 65 13.92 10.20 -24.25
CA SER A 65 13.83 9.15 -25.29
C SER A 65 12.70 8.15 -25.07
N CYS A 66 12.25 7.97 -23.82
CA CYS A 66 11.12 7.12 -23.48
C CYS A 66 10.42 7.67 -22.24
N ILE A 67 9.10 7.91 -22.34
CA ILE A 67 8.28 8.46 -21.27
C ILE A 67 7.20 7.44 -20.94
N LEU A 68 7.26 6.91 -19.71
CA LEU A 68 6.17 6.08 -19.22
C LEU A 68 4.93 6.96 -19.03
N GLN A 69 3.80 6.51 -19.55
CA GLN A 69 2.52 7.20 -19.38
C GLN A 69 1.52 6.30 -18.66
N PHE A 70 0.65 6.92 -17.87
CA PHE A 70 -0.49 6.28 -17.24
C PHE A 70 -1.70 7.20 -17.37
N ASN A 71 -2.80 6.70 -17.92
CA ASN A 71 -3.98 7.51 -18.25
C ASN A 71 -3.62 8.78 -19.05
N PHE A 72 -2.75 8.65 -20.06
CA PHE A 72 -2.26 9.75 -20.90
C PHE A 72 -1.42 10.84 -20.17
N LEU A 73 -1.15 10.65 -18.87
CA LEU A 73 -0.28 11.52 -18.08
C LEU A 73 1.13 10.92 -17.98
N PRO A 74 2.19 11.73 -18.08
CA PRO A 74 3.55 11.25 -17.88
C PRO A 74 3.76 10.84 -16.42
N VAL A 75 4.37 9.68 -16.21
CA VAL A 75 4.83 9.26 -14.89
C VAL A 75 6.16 9.96 -14.65
N ASP A 76 6.19 10.90 -13.69
CA ASP A 76 7.39 11.66 -13.29
C ASP A 76 7.80 11.42 -11.83
N MET A 77 7.49 10.23 -11.34
CA MET A 77 7.91 9.74 -10.03
C MET A 77 8.83 8.54 -10.19
N ASN A 78 9.34 8.04 -9.08
CA ASN A 78 10.09 6.79 -9.06
C ASN A 78 9.31 5.66 -9.74
N ILE A 79 9.74 5.29 -10.95
CA ILE A 79 9.05 4.34 -11.83
C ILE A 79 8.87 2.98 -11.16
N ARG A 80 9.90 2.50 -10.44
CA ARG A 80 9.81 1.21 -9.72
C ARG A 80 8.73 1.25 -8.65
N LYS A 81 8.66 2.35 -7.89
CA LYS A 81 7.61 2.57 -6.89
C LYS A 81 6.25 2.62 -7.56
N PHE A 82 6.10 3.41 -8.62
CA PHE A 82 4.86 3.52 -9.38
C PHE A 82 4.32 2.17 -9.86
N ILE A 83 5.17 1.34 -10.49
CA ILE A 83 4.79 0.01 -10.95
C ILE A 83 4.36 -0.88 -9.78
N ARG A 84 5.12 -0.90 -8.68
CA ARG A 84 4.76 -1.67 -7.49
C ARG A 84 3.40 -1.22 -6.94
N ASP A 85 3.20 0.09 -6.81
CA ASP A 85 1.96 0.65 -6.26
C ASP A 85 0.75 0.28 -7.15
N ILE A 86 0.91 0.17 -8.48
CA ILE A 86 -0.13 -0.38 -9.38
C ILE A 86 -0.42 -1.85 -9.04
N PHE A 87 0.60 -2.69 -8.90
CA PHE A 87 0.40 -4.10 -8.56
C PHE A 87 -0.26 -4.26 -7.20
N ASP A 88 0.19 -3.49 -6.20
CA ASP A 88 -0.40 -3.49 -4.85
C ASP A 88 -1.88 -3.09 -4.91
N ALA A 89 -2.24 -2.07 -5.70
CA ALA A 89 -3.63 -1.67 -5.92
C ALA A 89 -4.47 -2.77 -6.59
N LYS A 90 -3.93 -3.47 -7.60
CA LYS A 90 -4.61 -4.61 -8.25
C LYS A 90 -4.81 -5.78 -7.28
N CYS A 91 -3.79 -6.10 -6.48
CA CYS A 91 -3.87 -7.12 -5.44
C CYS A 91 -4.92 -6.76 -4.39
N LEU A 92 -4.94 -5.50 -3.94
CA LEU A 92 -5.94 -5.00 -3.01
C LEU A 92 -7.35 -5.09 -3.58
N LEU A 93 -7.55 -4.69 -4.84
CA LEU A 93 -8.85 -4.81 -5.51
C LEU A 93 -9.29 -6.27 -5.58
N THR A 94 -8.39 -7.18 -5.99
CA THR A 94 -8.67 -8.63 -6.05
C THR A 94 -9.09 -9.18 -4.68
N LEU A 95 -8.44 -8.72 -3.61
CA LEU A 95 -8.80 -9.08 -2.25
C LEU A 95 -10.17 -8.51 -1.87
N ALA A 96 -10.41 -7.22 -2.15
CA ALA A 96 -11.62 -6.51 -1.76
C ALA A 96 -12.90 -7.05 -2.42
N VAL A 97 -12.80 -7.59 -3.64
CA VAL A 97 -13.96 -8.16 -4.35
C VAL A 97 -14.28 -9.61 -4.01
N LEU A 98 -13.52 -10.24 -3.08
CA LEU A 98 -13.83 -11.61 -2.67
C LEU A 98 -15.24 -11.68 -2.07
N PRO A 99 -16.08 -12.69 -2.41
CA PRO A 99 -17.46 -12.79 -1.94
C PRO A 99 -17.64 -12.73 -0.42
N ARG A 100 -16.60 -13.12 0.34
CA ARG A 100 -16.57 -13.06 1.81
C ARG A 100 -16.59 -11.64 2.38
N PHE A 101 -16.13 -10.65 1.61
CA PHE A 101 -16.19 -9.24 1.99
C PHE A 101 -17.45 -8.54 1.46
N ASN A 102 -18.32 -9.25 0.72
CA ASN A 102 -19.61 -8.74 0.28
C ASN A 102 -20.69 -8.86 1.38
N SER A 103 -20.32 -8.99 2.64
CA SER A 103 -21.30 -9.04 3.74
C SER A 103 -22.02 -7.70 3.84
N SER A 104 -23.34 -7.76 3.99
CA SER A 104 -24.21 -6.59 4.23
C SER A 104 -24.07 -5.99 5.63
N SER A 105 -23.06 -6.40 6.38
CA SER A 105 -22.75 -5.90 7.72
C SER A 105 -22.40 -4.42 7.65
N SER A 106 -22.94 -3.61 8.56
CA SER A 106 -22.66 -2.19 8.57
C SER A 106 -21.18 -1.95 8.88
N ILE A 107 -20.49 -1.25 7.97
CA ILE A 107 -19.10 -0.83 8.13
C ILE A 107 -18.92 0.07 9.37
N SER A 108 -19.99 0.69 9.85
CA SER A 108 -20.01 1.53 11.06
C SER A 108 -19.72 0.76 12.35
N ASP A 109 -20.00 -0.54 12.37
CA ASP A 109 -19.92 -1.34 13.60
C ASP A 109 -18.50 -1.88 13.81
N ILE A 110 -17.61 -1.68 12.83
CA ILE A 110 -16.22 -2.11 12.89
C ILE A 110 -15.40 -1.01 13.55
N ASP A 111 -14.80 -1.32 14.70
CA ASP A 111 -13.74 -0.48 15.28
C ASP A 111 -12.47 -0.60 14.42
N TRP A 112 -12.32 0.33 13.49
CA TRP A 112 -11.17 0.42 12.59
C TRP A 112 -9.85 0.74 13.31
N ALA A 113 -9.90 1.44 14.44
CA ALA A 113 -8.72 1.74 15.23
C ALA A 113 -8.20 0.46 15.91
N CYS A 114 -9.09 -0.31 16.54
CA CYS A 114 -8.78 -1.62 17.12
C CYS A 114 -8.33 -2.62 16.05
N THR A 115 -9.03 -2.69 14.90
CA THR A 115 -8.67 -3.56 13.78
C THR A 115 -7.26 -3.26 13.26
N LYS A 116 -6.95 -1.98 13.05
CA LYS A 116 -5.61 -1.53 12.61
C LYS A 116 -4.54 -1.84 13.67
N PHE A 117 -4.84 -1.64 14.95
CA PHE A 117 -3.95 -2.00 16.05
C PHE A 117 -3.66 -3.51 16.05
N CYS A 118 -4.70 -4.33 15.94
CA CYS A 118 -4.59 -5.78 15.86
C CYS A 118 -3.81 -6.25 14.63
N LEU A 119 -3.92 -5.60 13.48
CA LEU A 119 -3.16 -5.98 12.30
C LEU A 119 -1.67 -5.57 12.35
N ASN A 120 -1.38 -4.39 12.90
CA ASN A 120 -0.03 -3.81 12.87
C ASN A 120 0.85 -4.19 14.06
N ASN A 121 0.26 -4.56 15.21
CA ASN A 121 1.04 -4.95 16.38
C ASN A 121 1.49 -6.40 16.29
N ASN A 122 2.55 -6.60 15.51
CA ASN A 122 3.36 -7.83 15.50
C ASN A 122 4.46 -7.83 16.59
N LYS A 123 4.60 -6.73 17.36
CA LYS A 123 5.72 -6.53 18.29
C LYS A 123 5.51 -7.12 19.69
N GLN A 124 4.31 -7.56 20.05
CA GLN A 124 4.00 -8.01 21.42
C GLN A 124 4.10 -9.54 21.63
N PHE A 125 4.29 -10.33 20.57
CA PHE A 125 4.32 -11.80 20.68
C PHE A 125 5.61 -12.37 20.04
N VAL A 126 6.66 -12.29 20.85
CA VAL A 126 7.90 -13.08 20.98
C VAL A 126 8.53 -13.74 19.75
N SER A 127 9.84 -13.52 19.67
CA SER A 127 10.84 -14.16 18.82
C SER A 127 10.76 -15.70 18.78
N HIS A 128 10.54 -16.25 17.60
CA HIS A 128 11.12 -17.54 17.21
C HIS A 128 11.74 -17.42 15.82
N GLN A 129 12.86 -18.11 15.63
CA GLN A 129 13.89 -17.92 14.60
C GLN A 129 13.48 -18.11 13.11
N ASN A 130 12.19 -18.05 12.75
CA ASN A 130 11.70 -18.02 11.36
C ASN A 130 10.54 -17.00 11.18
N GLY A 131 10.50 -15.98 12.05
CA GLY A 131 9.32 -15.21 12.43
C GLY A 131 8.63 -14.35 11.37
N ARG A 132 7.61 -14.93 10.71
CA ARG A 132 6.28 -14.31 10.71
C ARG A 132 5.47 -15.04 11.78
N SER A 133 4.97 -14.32 12.78
CA SER A 133 4.33 -14.93 13.95
C SER A 133 3.13 -15.77 13.51
N GLU A 134 2.99 -16.98 14.06
CA GLU A 134 1.79 -17.82 13.89
C GLU A 134 0.51 -17.02 14.17
N PHE A 135 0.63 -16.02 15.05
CA PHE A 135 -0.40 -15.05 15.38
C PHE A 135 -0.83 -14.13 14.23
N CYS A 136 0.10 -13.66 13.40
CA CYS A 136 -0.23 -12.90 12.18
C CYS A 136 -1.00 -13.79 11.20
N GLY A 137 -0.56 -15.04 11.03
CA GLY A 137 -1.27 -16.03 10.21
C GLY A 137 -2.68 -16.33 10.74
N PHE A 138 -2.83 -16.45 12.05
CA PHE A 138 -4.12 -16.61 12.72
C PHE A 138 -5.04 -15.41 12.48
N ARG A 139 -4.56 -14.18 12.69
CA ARG A 139 -5.33 -12.94 12.42
C ARG A 139 -5.76 -12.81 10.96
N ILE A 140 -4.87 -13.12 10.01
CA ILE A 140 -5.21 -13.14 8.58
C ILE A 140 -6.28 -14.20 8.30
N LYS A 141 -6.12 -15.42 8.84
CA LYS A 141 -7.13 -16.48 8.68
C LYS A 141 -8.48 -16.09 9.31
N LEU A 142 -8.48 -15.36 10.43
CA LEU A 142 -9.70 -14.81 11.03
C LEU A 142 -10.40 -13.82 10.10
N ILE A 143 -9.68 -12.79 9.63
CA ILE A 143 -10.23 -11.75 8.73
C ILE A 143 -10.74 -12.36 7.43
N LEU A 144 -10.07 -13.40 6.94
CA LEU A 144 -10.45 -14.09 5.73
C LEU A 144 -11.50 -15.17 5.96
N ASP A 145 -12.02 -15.43 7.17
CA ASP A 145 -12.88 -16.60 7.44
C ASP A 145 -12.30 -17.91 6.87
N MET A 146 -11.04 -18.16 7.22
CA MET A 146 -10.20 -19.26 6.77
C MET A 146 -9.62 -20.07 7.92
N LEU A 147 -10.10 -19.85 9.15
CA LEU A 147 -9.76 -20.71 10.27
C LEU A 147 -10.15 -22.17 9.96
N PRO A 148 -9.38 -23.15 10.47
CA PRO A 148 -9.64 -24.56 10.24
C PRO A 148 -10.80 -25.06 11.12
N THR A 149 -11.95 -24.39 11.10
CA THR A 149 -13.18 -24.87 11.74
C THR A 149 -13.63 -26.17 11.09
N LEU A 150 -14.36 -27.03 11.81
CA LEU A 150 -14.86 -28.29 11.25
C LEU A 150 -15.63 -28.08 9.94
N THR A 151 -16.49 -27.05 9.88
CA THR A 151 -17.23 -26.70 8.65
C THR A 151 -16.31 -26.34 7.48
N THR A 152 -15.22 -25.62 7.75
CA THR A 152 -14.20 -25.31 6.74
C THR A 152 -13.45 -26.56 6.29
N LEU A 153 -13.13 -27.46 7.22
CA LEU A 153 -12.43 -28.71 6.95
C LEU A 153 -13.31 -29.68 6.15
N GLN A 154 -14.58 -29.83 6.51
CA GLN A 154 -15.59 -30.60 5.76
C GLN A 154 -15.69 -30.13 4.31
N ARG A 155 -15.71 -28.82 4.07
CA ARG A 155 -15.73 -28.24 2.71
C ARG A 155 -14.44 -28.52 1.93
N ARG A 156 -13.27 -28.42 2.57
CA ARG A 156 -11.96 -28.56 1.90
C ARG A 156 -11.52 -30.01 1.72
N LYS A 157 -11.91 -30.91 2.62
CA LYS A 157 -11.48 -32.31 2.69
C LYS A 157 -12.67 -33.23 3.06
N PRO A 158 -13.72 -33.30 2.22
CA PRO A 158 -14.93 -34.06 2.53
C PRO A 158 -14.71 -35.57 2.70
N HIS A 159 -13.61 -36.10 2.16
CA HIS A 159 -13.22 -37.51 2.33
C HIS A 159 -12.60 -37.82 3.71
N LEU A 160 -12.16 -36.79 4.45
CA LEU A 160 -11.59 -36.95 5.80
C LEU A 160 -12.55 -36.53 6.91
N TYR A 161 -13.44 -35.57 6.62
CA TYR A 161 -14.33 -34.97 7.61
C TYR A 161 -15.78 -35.22 7.23
N ASN A 162 -16.47 -36.06 8.03
CA ASN A 162 -17.87 -36.41 7.78
C ASN A 162 -18.76 -35.16 7.96
N PRO A 163 -19.64 -34.83 6.99
CA PRO A 163 -20.60 -33.72 7.12
C PRO A 163 -21.53 -33.81 8.33
N SER A 164 -21.77 -34.99 8.89
CA SER A 164 -22.62 -35.18 10.07
C SER A 164 -21.92 -34.85 11.39
N TRP A 165 -20.60 -34.64 11.38
CA TRP A 165 -19.87 -34.26 12.60
C TRP A 165 -20.22 -32.85 13.03
N LEU A 166 -20.51 -32.72 14.33
CA LEU A 166 -20.79 -31.46 15.00
C LEU A 166 -19.54 -30.94 15.71
N CYS A 167 -19.66 -29.77 16.34
CA CYS A 167 -18.59 -29.18 17.14
C CYS A 167 -18.01 -30.20 18.12
N PRO A 168 -16.69 -30.48 18.07
CA PRO A 168 -16.06 -31.47 18.95
C PRO A 168 -16.15 -31.14 20.44
N GLN A 169 -16.38 -29.86 20.78
CA GLN A 169 -16.44 -29.39 22.16
C GLN A 169 -17.83 -29.58 22.79
N CYS A 170 -18.88 -29.08 22.12
CA CYS A 170 -20.24 -29.09 22.67
C CYS A 170 -21.16 -30.14 22.03
N ASN A 171 -20.77 -30.71 20.89
CA ASN A 171 -21.52 -31.69 20.10
C ASN A 171 -22.98 -31.31 19.82
N SER A 172 -23.31 -30.01 19.81
CA SER A 172 -24.70 -29.53 19.70
C SER A 172 -25.01 -28.85 18.38
N SER A 173 -24.01 -28.30 17.69
CA SER A 173 -24.18 -27.56 16.44
C SER A 173 -22.91 -27.61 15.58
N PRO A 174 -22.98 -27.29 14.28
CA PRO A 174 -21.80 -27.23 13.42
C PRO A 174 -20.78 -26.20 13.90
N GLU A 175 -19.50 -26.59 13.93
CA GLU A 175 -18.42 -25.65 14.26
C GLU A 175 -18.17 -24.69 13.09
N THR A 176 -18.87 -23.56 13.12
CA THR A 176 -18.63 -22.40 12.25
C THR A 176 -17.73 -21.40 12.96
N LEU A 177 -17.22 -20.39 12.24
CA LEU A 177 -16.48 -19.29 12.87
C LEU A 177 -17.32 -18.59 13.94
N ASN A 178 -18.60 -18.35 13.68
CA ASN A 178 -19.53 -17.76 14.66
C ASN A 178 -19.73 -18.65 15.89
N HIS A 179 -19.83 -19.96 15.69
CA HIS A 179 -19.99 -20.91 16.78
C HIS A 179 -18.81 -20.88 17.76
N LEU A 180 -17.58 -20.61 17.30
CA LEU A 180 -16.42 -20.50 18.20
C LEU A 180 -16.61 -19.43 19.28
N TRP A 181 -17.35 -18.35 18.98
CA TRP A 181 -17.63 -17.26 19.91
C TRP A 181 -18.85 -17.50 20.80
N THR A 182 -19.69 -18.47 20.46
CA THR A 182 -20.94 -18.75 21.19
C THR A 182 -20.98 -20.18 21.76
N CYS A 183 -19.90 -20.94 21.63
CA CYS A 183 -19.84 -22.32 22.09
C CYS A 183 -19.86 -22.35 23.62
N PRO A 184 -20.83 -23.03 24.25
CA PRO A 184 -20.99 -23.01 25.71
C PRO A 184 -19.81 -23.63 26.45
N TYR A 185 -19.04 -24.51 25.80
CA TYR A 185 -17.87 -25.16 26.38
C TYR A 185 -16.57 -24.34 26.24
N ILE A 186 -16.58 -23.32 25.38
CA ILE A 186 -15.44 -22.40 25.16
C ILE A 186 -15.62 -21.13 25.99
N LEU A 187 -16.86 -20.68 26.16
CA LEU A 187 -17.16 -19.50 26.97
C LEU A 187 -16.89 -19.83 28.45
N PRO A 188 -16.24 -18.91 29.21
CA PRO A 188 -16.15 -19.05 30.65
C PRO A 188 -17.55 -19.12 31.25
N GLU A 189 -17.79 -20.04 32.18
CA GLU A 189 -18.97 -19.96 33.05
C GLU A 189 -18.87 -18.65 33.84
N PHE A 190 -19.79 -17.71 33.56
CA PHE A 190 -19.95 -16.47 34.33
C PHE A 190 -20.97 -16.69 35.45
#